data_AF-A0A917Y8B2-F1
#
_entry.id   AF-A0A917Y8B2-F1
#
_cell.length_a   1.000
_cell.length_b   1.000
_cell.length_c   1.000
_cell.angle_alpha   90.00
_cell.angle_beta   90.00
_cell.angle_gamma   90.00
#
_symmetry.space_group_name_H-M   'P 1'
#
loop_
_entity.id
_entity.type
_entity.pdbx_description
1 polymer ?
#
loop_
_entity_poly.entity_id
_entity_poly.type
_entity_poly.pdbx_seq_one_letter_code
_entity_poly.pdbx_strand_id
1 'polypeptide(L)'
;MSNDALSVPPPTLRFRSNESMERHLVGGNAWQQTGPYQRDLAAAFRQEQERELALDNHGFEGRSIEELWRDPEWHEYIFTGGTGTVLDFPLVIDAADTDEGPFMRPLTDQEVRGWAPSGQPTHDEWVEALASEQLDYPGRGSGNCTVLYREGQPTEIGYWGVTAD
;
A
#
# COMPACT_ATOMS: atom_id res chain seq x y z
N MET A 1 -20.09 24.99 51.78
CA MET A 1 -20.35 23.83 50.91
C MET A 1 -20.59 24.37 49.52
N SER A 2 -19.55 24.40 48.69
CA SER A 2 -19.62 24.56 47.24
C SER A 2 -18.40 23.84 46.67
N ASN A 3 -18.63 22.75 45.94
CA ASN A 3 -17.61 21.98 45.23
C ASN A 3 -17.65 22.47 43.78
N ASP A 4 -16.66 23.26 43.35
CA ASP A 4 -16.43 23.55 41.94
C ASP A 4 -15.62 22.41 41.33
N ALA A 5 -16.30 21.56 40.57
CA ALA A 5 -15.67 20.54 39.73
C ALA A 5 -15.25 21.19 38.41
N LEU A 6 -13.95 21.38 38.23
CA LEU A 6 -13.34 21.76 36.95
C LEU A 6 -13.52 20.63 35.94
N SER A 7 -14.38 20.86 34.95
CA SER A 7 -14.56 19.96 33.81
C SER A 7 -13.40 20.14 32.83
N VAL A 8 -12.50 19.16 32.78
CA VAL A 8 -11.43 19.09 31.78
C VAL A 8 -12.00 18.50 30.49
N PRO A 9 -11.86 19.14 29.31
CA PRO A 9 -12.28 18.54 28.04
C PRO A 9 -11.31 17.40 27.63
N PRO A 10 -11.79 16.35 26.94
CA PRO A 10 -10.94 15.26 26.49
C PRO A 10 -9.95 15.74 25.41
N PRO A 11 -8.76 15.13 25.30
CA PRO A 11 -7.81 15.47 24.26
C PRO A 11 -8.39 15.12 22.90
N THR A 12 -8.55 16.13 22.05
CA THR A 12 -8.83 15.96 20.62
C THR A 12 -7.69 15.17 20.00
N LEU A 13 -7.99 13.96 19.54
CA LEU A 13 -7.10 13.17 18.68
C LEU A 13 -6.90 13.98 17.40
N ARG A 14 -5.82 14.77 17.33
CA ARG A 14 -5.37 15.33 16.07
C ARG A 14 -4.79 14.15 15.29
N PHE A 15 -5.57 13.62 14.35
CA PHE A 15 -4.99 12.98 13.18
C PHE A 15 -3.96 13.97 12.63
N ARG A 16 -2.68 13.62 12.77
CA ARG A 16 -1.64 14.29 12.00
C ARG A 16 -1.90 13.86 10.57
N SER A 17 -2.43 14.78 9.77
CA SER A 17 -2.36 14.69 8.31
C SER A 17 -0.91 14.38 7.96
N ASN A 18 -0.69 13.27 7.28
CA ASN A 18 0.62 12.80 6.85
C ASN A 18 1.06 13.60 5.62
N GLU A 19 1.06 14.94 5.73
CA GLU A 19 1.64 15.82 4.72
C GLU A 19 3.13 15.92 5.01
N SER A 20 3.98 15.20 4.27
CA SER A 20 5.35 15.59 3.88
C SER A 20 6.14 14.39 3.33
N MET A 21 5.67 13.76 2.25
CA MET A 21 6.48 12.85 1.41
C MET A 21 6.04 12.87 -0.06
N GLU A 22 5.50 13.99 -0.55
CA GLU A 22 5.16 14.15 -1.98
C GLU A 22 6.42 14.45 -2.80
N ARG A 23 7.23 13.43 -3.07
CA ARG A 23 8.03 13.45 -4.29
C ARG A 23 7.05 13.37 -5.45
N HIS A 24 6.84 14.51 -6.10
CA HIS A 24 6.29 14.53 -7.46
C HIS A 24 7.33 13.88 -8.36
N LEU A 25 7.25 12.57 -8.52
CA LEU A 25 7.65 11.96 -9.79
C LEU A 25 6.87 12.72 -10.87
N VAL A 26 7.48 13.01 -12.01
CA VAL A 26 6.77 13.72 -13.08
C VAL A 26 5.68 12.76 -13.59
N GLY A 27 4.45 12.93 -13.09
CA GLY A 27 3.37 11.94 -13.17
C GLY A 27 3.40 10.96 -11.99
N GLY A 28 2.23 10.66 -11.44
CA GLY A 28 1.98 9.64 -10.42
C GLY A 28 2.19 10.10 -8.98
N ASN A 29 1.33 9.62 -8.10
CA ASN A 29 1.36 9.83 -6.65
C ASN A 29 1.89 8.58 -5.96
N ALA A 30 2.91 8.76 -5.13
CA ALA A 30 3.43 7.71 -4.27
C ALA A 30 2.42 7.36 -3.17
N TRP A 31 2.21 6.07 -2.92
CA TRP A 31 1.30 5.60 -1.87
C TRP A 31 1.84 4.36 -1.17
N GLN A 32 1.39 4.13 0.06
CA GLN A 32 1.72 2.94 0.84
C GLN A 32 0.52 2.48 1.69
N GLN A 33 0.40 1.18 1.90
CA GLN A 33 -0.69 0.51 2.62
C GLN A 33 -0.17 -0.77 3.28
N THR A 34 -0.83 -1.24 4.33
CA THR A 34 -0.58 -2.58 4.90
C THR A 34 -1.81 -3.47 4.82
N GLY A 35 -1.59 -4.78 4.76
CA GLY A 35 -2.63 -5.80 4.87
C GLY A 35 -2.17 -6.98 5.73
N PRO A 36 -3.08 -7.87 6.15
CA PRO A 36 -2.73 -9.03 6.96
C PRO A 36 -1.85 -10.02 6.18
N TYR A 37 -0.86 -10.61 6.85
CA TYR A 37 -0.05 -11.65 6.23
C TYR A 37 -0.86 -12.91 5.91
N GLN A 38 -0.69 -13.41 4.68
CA GLN A 38 -0.99 -14.79 4.33
C GLN A 38 0.21 -15.38 3.60
N ARG A 39 0.41 -16.71 3.72
CA ARG A 39 1.49 -17.40 3.02
C ARG A 39 1.39 -17.27 1.50
N ASP A 40 0.16 -17.23 0.98
CA ASP A 40 -0.11 -16.93 -0.42
C ASP A 40 -0.26 -15.41 -0.59
N LEU A 41 0.76 -14.77 -1.14
CA LEU A 41 0.78 -13.31 -1.33
C LEU A 41 -0.25 -12.85 -2.35
N ALA A 42 -0.55 -13.66 -3.38
CA ALA A 42 -1.57 -13.32 -4.36
C ALA A 42 -2.96 -13.37 -3.72
N ALA A 43 -3.22 -14.35 -2.85
CA ALA A 43 -4.46 -14.40 -2.07
C ALA A 43 -4.57 -13.23 -1.07
N ALA A 44 -3.48 -12.86 -0.39
CA ALA A 44 -3.48 -11.71 0.51
C ALA A 44 -3.76 -10.39 -0.24
N PHE A 45 -3.11 -10.19 -1.39
CA PHE A 45 -3.36 -9.03 -2.24
C PHE A 45 -4.80 -8.99 -2.76
N ARG A 46 -5.34 -10.13 -3.22
CA ARG A 46 -6.73 -10.24 -3.65
C ARG A 46 -7.72 -9.84 -2.56
N GLN A 47 -7.49 -10.31 -1.33
CA GLN A 47 -8.28 -9.94 -0.16
C GLN A 47 -8.18 -8.44 0.14
N GLU A 48 -6.99 -7.86 0.08
CA GLU A 48 -6.80 -6.43 0.37
C GLU A 48 -7.52 -5.55 -0.66
N GLN A 49 -7.49 -5.95 -1.92
CA GLN A 49 -8.25 -5.30 -2.97
C GLN A 49 -9.76 -5.41 -2.77
N GLU A 50 -10.28 -6.58 -2.36
CA GLU A 50 -11.70 -6.73 -2.01
C GLU A 50 -12.08 -5.86 -0.81
N ARG A 51 -11.20 -5.77 0.19
CA ARG A 51 -11.38 -4.90 1.36
C ARG A 51 -11.46 -3.44 0.95
N GLU A 52 -10.55 -2.99 0.09
CA GLU A 52 -10.51 -1.62 -0.39
C GLU A 52 -11.73 -1.28 -1.25
N LEU A 53 -12.12 -2.16 -2.17
CA LEU A 53 -13.31 -1.97 -2.99
C LEU A 53 -14.60 -1.92 -2.17
N ALA A 54 -14.64 -2.66 -1.06
CA ALA A 54 -15.77 -2.60 -0.12
C ALA A 54 -15.83 -1.29 0.68
N LEU A 55 -14.70 -0.57 0.82
CA LEU A 55 -14.66 0.76 1.45
C LEU A 55 -15.06 1.86 0.46
N ASP A 56 -14.47 1.85 -0.73
CA ASP A 56 -14.78 2.77 -1.81
C ASP A 56 -14.73 2.02 -3.15
N ASN A 57 -15.86 1.96 -3.83
CA ASN A 57 -15.96 1.34 -5.15
C ASN A 57 -15.71 2.34 -6.30
N HIS A 58 -15.43 3.60 -5.98
CA HIS A 58 -15.20 4.69 -6.92
C HIS A 58 -16.33 4.87 -7.95
N GLY A 59 -17.57 4.50 -7.59
CA GLY A 59 -18.75 4.54 -8.46
C GLY A 59 -18.97 3.28 -9.31
N PHE A 60 -18.12 2.26 -9.21
CA PHE A 60 -18.22 1.01 -9.96
C PHE A 60 -18.99 -0.06 -9.18
N GLU A 61 -20.28 0.18 -8.95
CA GLU A 61 -21.13 -0.67 -8.09
C GLU A 61 -21.27 -2.12 -8.59
N GLY A 62 -21.26 -3.06 -7.64
CA GLY A 62 -21.65 -4.46 -7.88
C GLY A 62 -20.64 -5.32 -8.64
N ARG A 63 -19.42 -4.81 -8.85
CA ARG A 63 -18.37 -5.51 -9.60
C ARG A 63 -17.35 -6.14 -8.65
N SER A 64 -16.91 -7.34 -8.98
CA SER A 64 -15.70 -7.94 -8.44
C SER A 64 -14.46 -7.30 -9.08
N ILE A 65 -13.29 -7.51 -8.48
CA ILE A 65 -12.05 -6.94 -9.02
C ILE A 65 -11.73 -7.52 -10.42
N GLU A 66 -12.02 -8.81 -10.65
CA GLU A 66 -11.85 -9.38 -11.98
C GLU A 66 -12.77 -8.75 -13.02
N GLU A 67 -13.98 -8.34 -12.63
CA GLU A 67 -14.90 -7.64 -13.53
C GLU A 67 -14.44 -6.21 -13.81
N LEU A 68 -13.84 -5.54 -12.83
CA LEU A 68 -13.24 -4.22 -13.00
C LEU A 68 -12.08 -4.24 -14.01
N TRP A 69 -11.15 -5.18 -13.89
CA TRP A 69 -10.03 -5.31 -14.83
C TRP A 69 -10.40 -5.88 -16.21
N ARG A 70 -11.69 -6.14 -16.45
CA ARG A 70 -12.25 -6.39 -17.80
C ARG A 70 -12.98 -5.16 -18.34
N ASP A 71 -13.18 -4.12 -17.55
CA ASP A 71 -13.87 -2.90 -17.92
C ASP A 71 -12.90 -1.83 -18.45
N PRO A 72 -13.05 -1.38 -19.72
CA PRO A 72 -12.29 -0.25 -20.23
C PRO A 72 -12.45 1.05 -19.43
N GLU A 73 -13.62 1.32 -18.82
CA GLU A 73 -13.86 2.52 -18.01
C GLU A 73 -13.03 2.47 -16.71
N TRP A 74 -12.87 1.29 -16.13
CA TRP A 74 -11.98 1.09 -14.99
C TRP A 74 -10.52 1.33 -15.37
N HIS A 75 -10.09 0.82 -16.53
CA HIS A 75 -8.74 1.08 -17.02
C HIS A 75 -8.49 2.58 -17.24
N GLU A 76 -9.43 3.28 -17.87
CA GLU A 76 -9.33 4.73 -18.06
C GLU A 76 -9.23 5.46 -16.72
N TYR A 77 -10.06 5.09 -15.73
CA TYR A 77 -10.02 5.66 -14.39
C TYR A 77 -8.65 5.45 -13.71
N ILE A 78 -8.13 4.22 -13.71
CA ILE A 78 -6.83 3.89 -13.10
C ILE A 78 -5.67 4.58 -13.81
N PHE A 79 -5.68 4.67 -15.14
CA PHE A 79 -4.57 5.27 -15.89
C PHE A 79 -4.61 6.80 -15.98
N THR A 80 -5.67 7.45 -15.51
CA THR A 80 -5.81 8.93 -15.55
C THR A 80 -5.81 9.60 -14.19
N GLY A 81 -6.06 8.85 -13.11
CA GLY A 81 -5.92 9.36 -11.73
C GLY A 81 -5.43 8.32 -10.72
N GLY A 82 -5.73 7.04 -10.97
CA GLY A 82 -5.48 5.99 -9.98
C GLY A 82 -6.34 6.16 -8.72
N THR A 83 -6.21 5.21 -7.83
CA THR A 83 -6.85 5.20 -6.51
C THR A 83 -5.85 5.54 -5.40
N GLY A 84 -4.55 5.37 -5.65
CA GLY A 84 -3.52 5.47 -4.60
C GLY A 84 -3.59 4.28 -3.64
N THR A 85 -4.04 3.12 -4.12
CA THR A 85 -4.25 1.91 -3.32
C THR A 85 -3.92 0.66 -4.13
N VAL A 86 -4.02 -0.51 -3.48
CA VAL A 86 -3.91 -1.82 -4.13
C VAL A 86 -4.87 -2.03 -5.33
N LEU A 87 -5.90 -1.22 -5.48
CA LEU A 87 -6.82 -1.28 -6.64
C LEU A 87 -6.15 -0.88 -7.96
N ASP A 88 -5.02 -0.18 -7.91
CA ASP A 88 -4.27 0.27 -9.10
C ASP A 88 -3.57 -0.86 -9.87
N PHE A 89 -3.55 -2.07 -9.32
CA PHE A 89 -2.90 -3.23 -9.95
C PHE A 89 -3.86 -4.43 -10.02
N PRO A 90 -3.93 -5.20 -11.12
CA PRO A 90 -4.79 -6.36 -11.27
C PRO A 90 -4.34 -7.55 -10.43
N LEU A 91 -3.02 -7.74 -10.30
CA LEU A 91 -2.43 -8.97 -9.76
C LEU A 91 -1.02 -8.77 -9.20
N VAL A 92 -0.58 -9.78 -8.45
CA VAL A 92 0.81 -9.95 -8.01
C VAL A 92 1.57 -10.79 -9.03
N ILE A 93 2.76 -10.34 -9.43
CA ILE A 93 3.69 -11.08 -10.32
C ILE A 93 4.80 -11.79 -9.54
N ASP A 94 5.61 -12.59 -10.23
CA ASP A 94 6.79 -13.20 -9.61
C ASP A 94 7.84 -12.14 -9.24
N ALA A 95 8.58 -12.37 -8.16
CA ALA A 95 9.59 -11.44 -7.67
C ALA A 95 10.75 -11.21 -8.68
N ALA A 96 11.04 -12.22 -9.50
CA ALA A 96 12.06 -12.17 -10.55
C ALA A 96 11.53 -11.63 -11.88
N ASP A 97 10.22 -11.37 -11.99
CA ASP A 97 9.61 -10.82 -13.18
C ASP A 97 9.93 -9.33 -13.32
N THR A 98 10.12 -8.90 -14.57
CA THR A 98 10.45 -7.52 -14.96
C THR A 98 9.40 -6.94 -15.90
N ASP A 99 8.25 -7.59 -16.05
CA ASP A 99 7.17 -7.14 -16.93
C ASP A 99 6.76 -5.69 -16.63
N GLU A 100 6.75 -4.87 -17.70
CA GLU A 100 6.30 -3.48 -17.66
C GLU A 100 4.76 -3.46 -17.71
N GLY A 101 4.13 -3.43 -16.55
CA GLY A 101 2.69 -3.29 -16.43
C GLY A 101 2.28 -2.85 -15.03
N PRO A 102 0.98 -2.55 -14.84
CA PRO A 102 0.45 -2.31 -13.51
C PRO A 102 0.49 -3.63 -12.77
N PHE A 103 1.57 -3.90 -12.04
CA PHE A 103 1.71 -5.12 -11.27
C PHE A 103 2.23 -4.81 -9.88
N MET A 104 1.80 -5.63 -8.93
CA MET A 104 2.36 -5.68 -7.61
C MET A 104 3.49 -6.71 -7.58
N ARG A 105 4.73 -6.31 -7.37
CA ARG A 105 5.88 -7.22 -7.36
C ARG A 105 6.38 -7.46 -5.94
N PRO A 106 6.45 -8.71 -5.46
CA PRO A 106 7.13 -9.02 -4.21
C PRO A 106 8.62 -8.71 -4.34
N LEU A 107 9.20 -8.05 -3.35
CA LEU A 107 10.66 -7.94 -3.27
C LEU A 107 11.28 -9.32 -3.04
N THR A 108 12.44 -9.55 -3.66
CA THR A 108 13.28 -10.71 -3.38
C THR A 108 13.94 -10.60 -1.99
N ASP A 109 14.33 -11.75 -1.42
CA ASP A 109 15.10 -11.79 -0.18
C ASP A 109 16.37 -10.93 -0.23
N GLN A 110 17.00 -10.82 -1.41
CA GLN A 110 18.20 -10.02 -1.60
C GLN A 110 17.89 -8.52 -1.53
N GLU A 111 16.82 -8.08 -2.20
CA GLU A 111 16.36 -6.69 -2.13
C GLU A 111 15.98 -6.32 -0.70
N VAL A 112 15.25 -7.19 0.00
CA VAL A 112 14.89 -6.99 1.42
C VAL A 112 16.15 -6.86 2.29
N ARG A 113 17.13 -7.75 2.13
CA ARG A 113 18.39 -7.68 2.89
C ARG A 113 19.25 -6.47 2.56
N GLY A 114 18.99 -5.79 1.45
CA GLY A 114 19.66 -4.55 1.07
C GLY A 114 19.38 -3.40 2.04
N TRP A 115 18.16 -3.33 2.59
CA TRP A 115 17.74 -2.27 3.52
C TRP A 115 17.37 -2.80 4.92
N ALA A 116 16.98 -4.07 5.05
CA ALA A 116 16.74 -4.77 6.30
C ALA A 116 17.66 -5.99 6.42
N PRO A 117 18.90 -5.85 6.96
CA PRO A 117 19.91 -6.91 6.95
C PRO A 117 19.47 -8.25 7.58
N SER A 118 18.53 -8.23 8.51
CA SER A 118 17.93 -9.42 9.12
C SER A 118 17.18 -10.29 8.09
N GLY A 119 16.66 -9.70 7.02
CA GLY A 119 15.70 -10.29 6.09
C GLY A 119 14.29 -10.42 6.66
N GLN A 120 14.03 -9.82 7.82
CA GLN A 120 12.74 -9.84 8.51
C GLN A 120 12.40 -8.42 8.96
N PRO A 121 12.05 -7.53 8.02
CA PRO A 121 11.77 -6.14 8.32
C PRO A 121 10.52 -6.03 9.19
N THR A 122 10.55 -5.14 10.16
CA THR A 122 9.38 -4.70 10.93
C THR A 122 8.61 -3.62 10.16
N HIS A 123 7.37 -3.38 10.58
CA HIS A 123 6.58 -2.26 10.07
C HIS A 123 7.35 -0.93 10.18
N ASP A 124 7.92 -0.64 11.36
CA ASP A 124 8.61 0.63 11.61
C ASP A 124 9.86 0.77 10.73
N GLU A 125 10.63 -0.32 10.54
CA GLU A 125 11.78 -0.32 9.63
C GLU A 125 11.37 -0.09 8.18
N TRP A 126 10.24 -0.65 7.73
CA TRP A 126 9.73 -0.43 6.39
C TRP A 126 9.28 1.02 6.16
N VAL A 127 8.53 1.59 7.10
CA VAL A 127 8.11 3.00 7.04
C VAL A 127 9.32 3.94 7.05
N GLU A 128 10.29 3.69 7.93
CA GLU A 128 11.52 4.48 7.99
C GLU A 128 12.33 4.33 6.69
N ALA A 129 12.43 3.12 6.12
CA ALA A 129 13.18 2.89 4.88
C ALA A 129 12.58 3.65 3.69
N LEU A 130 11.25 3.72 3.59
CA LEU A 130 10.56 4.55 2.59
C LEU A 130 10.80 6.04 2.84
N ALA A 131 10.71 6.47 4.10
CA ALA A 131 10.91 7.88 4.50
C ALA A 131 12.34 8.37 4.27
N SER A 132 13.32 7.50 4.54
CA SER A 132 14.74 7.80 4.40
C SER A 132 15.30 7.44 3.02
N GLU A 133 14.46 7.02 2.07
CA GLU A 133 14.87 6.69 0.69
C GLU A 133 15.86 5.52 0.60
N GLN A 134 15.89 4.66 1.62
CA GLN A 134 16.62 3.39 1.55
C GLN A 134 15.84 2.35 0.73
N LEU A 135 14.51 2.51 0.70
CA LEU A 135 13.61 1.74 -0.14
C LEU A 135 12.95 2.70 -1.15
N ASP A 136 13.19 2.44 -2.43
CA ASP A 136 12.65 3.26 -3.50
C ASP A 136 11.19 2.91 -3.82
N TYR A 137 10.45 3.93 -4.26
CA TYR A 137 9.20 3.72 -4.96
C TYR A 137 9.50 3.20 -6.37
N PRO A 138 8.73 2.22 -6.88
CA PRO A 138 8.92 1.72 -8.23
C PRO A 138 8.54 2.78 -9.28
N GLY A 139 8.69 2.43 -10.56
CA GLY A 139 8.25 3.30 -11.66
C GLY A 139 6.75 3.62 -11.63
N ARG A 140 6.36 4.63 -12.41
CA ARG A 140 4.96 5.06 -12.57
C ARG A 140 4.08 3.89 -12.98
N GLY A 141 2.94 3.73 -12.31
CA GLY A 141 2.03 2.62 -12.57
C GLY A 141 2.60 1.27 -12.17
N SER A 142 3.50 1.21 -11.18
CA SER A 142 4.03 -0.04 -10.63
C SER A 142 3.95 -0.06 -9.11
N GLY A 143 3.90 -1.27 -8.55
CA GLY A 143 3.84 -1.50 -7.10
C GLY A 143 4.84 -2.56 -6.66
N ASN A 144 5.30 -2.44 -5.43
CA ASN A 144 6.10 -3.45 -4.75
C ASN A 144 5.41 -3.87 -3.44
N CYS A 145 5.67 -5.10 -3.01
CA CYS A 145 5.26 -5.56 -1.69
C CYS A 145 6.34 -6.36 -0.96
N THR A 146 6.24 -6.41 0.36
CA THR A 146 7.14 -7.21 1.20
C THR A 146 6.44 -7.71 2.47
N VAL A 147 6.90 -8.85 3.00
CA VAL A 147 6.38 -9.39 4.26
C VAL A 147 7.02 -8.65 5.44
N LEU A 148 6.19 -8.21 6.36
CA LEU A 148 6.58 -7.51 7.57
C LEU A 148 6.43 -8.43 8.78
N TYR A 149 7.38 -8.33 9.70
CA TYR A 149 7.54 -9.22 10.83
C TYR A 149 7.34 -8.49 12.15
N ARG A 150 6.83 -9.22 13.14
CA ARG A 150 6.82 -8.83 14.55
C ARG A 150 7.30 -10.00 15.37
N GLU A 151 8.30 -9.78 16.22
CA GLU A 151 8.89 -10.83 17.07
C GLU A 151 9.33 -12.07 16.28
N GLY A 152 9.84 -11.86 15.05
CA GLY A 152 10.30 -12.93 14.17
C GLY A 152 9.19 -13.76 13.52
N GLN A 153 7.92 -13.36 13.65
CA GLN A 153 6.80 -13.97 12.95
C GLN A 153 6.28 -13.03 11.86
N PRO A 154 5.92 -13.53 10.67
CA PRO A 154 5.29 -12.72 9.63
C PRO A 154 3.89 -12.34 10.08
N THR A 155 3.58 -11.04 10.09
CA THR A 155 2.29 -10.51 10.59
C THR A 155 1.54 -9.68 9.57
N GLU A 156 2.26 -8.93 8.74
CA GLU A 156 1.65 -8.01 7.77
C GLU A 156 2.36 -8.14 6.40
N ILE A 157 1.74 -7.57 5.38
CA ILE A 157 2.37 -7.27 4.10
C ILE A 157 2.35 -5.76 3.94
N GLY A 158 3.49 -5.16 3.64
CA GLY A 158 3.59 -3.78 3.21
C GLY A 158 3.44 -3.71 1.69
N TYR A 159 2.55 -2.84 1.21
CA TYR A 159 2.32 -2.52 -0.19
C TYR A 159 2.71 -1.07 -0.41
N TRP A 160 3.44 -0.77 -1.48
CA TRP A 160 3.69 0.61 -1.89
C TRP A 160 3.83 0.69 -3.40
N GLY A 161 3.53 1.83 -3.96
CA GLY A 161 3.54 2.01 -5.40
C GLY A 161 3.40 3.45 -5.83
N VAL A 162 3.30 3.63 -7.13
CA VAL A 162 3.08 4.92 -7.77
C VAL A 162 1.90 4.79 -8.70
N THR A 163 0.91 5.68 -8.58
CA THR A 163 -0.25 5.71 -9.49
C THR A 163 0.20 5.94 -10.93
N ALA A 164 -0.68 5.61 -11.87
CA ALA A 164 -0.37 5.61 -13.29
C ALA A 164 -0.76 6.90 -14.03
N ASP A 165 -1.04 8.01 -13.34
CA ASP A 165 -1.45 9.32 -13.91
C ASP A 165 -0.27 10.28 -14.16
#